data_AF-A0A9N9C7P7-F1
#
_entry.id   AF-A0A9N9C7P7-F1
#
_cell.length_a   1.000
_cell.length_b   1.000
_cell.length_c   1.000
_cell.angle_alpha   90.00
_cell.angle_beta   90.00
_cell.angle_gamma   90.00
#
_symmetry.space_group_name_H-M   'P 1'
#
loop_
_entity.id
_entity.type
_entity.pdbx_description
1 polymer ?
#
loop_
_entity_poly.entity_id
_entity_poly.type
_entity_poly.pdbx_seq_one_letter_code
_entity_poly.pdbx_strand_id
1 'polypeptide(L)'
;MSVAESNASKKRKERSAITLEKKVEIIKKREENTKLSHQDLANQYHVDRSTISNILRDKDKYLQLYNTTPHAQQRVRVQKGQFHIIDEAVYKLFLEFRSQNVPVSQDILKTKALSIYERLKDGGVEFPSTFNASNGWVFGFQQRFGISSKTISGESESADKAAVESGRR
;
A
#
# COMPACT_ATOMS: atom_id res chain seq x y z
N MET A 1 48.13 39.21 2.26
CA MET A 1 47.81 38.26 1.19
C MET A 1 46.77 37.30 1.76
N SER A 2 45.51 37.45 1.32
CA SER A 2 44.36 36.71 1.87
C SER A 2 44.12 35.46 1.02
N VAL A 3 44.18 34.28 1.64
CA VAL A 3 43.87 33.01 0.96
C VAL A 3 42.39 32.71 1.21
N ALA A 4 41.58 32.88 0.16
CA ALA A 4 40.18 32.48 0.18
C ALA A 4 40.10 30.98 -0.13
N GLU A 5 39.87 30.16 0.90
CA GLU A 5 39.53 28.75 0.73
C GLU A 5 38.08 28.62 0.25
N SER A 6 37.93 28.19 -1.01
CA SER A 6 36.68 27.85 -1.67
C SER A 6 36.08 26.57 -1.07
N ASN A 7 35.05 26.72 -0.23
CA ASN A 7 34.31 25.61 0.33
C ASN A 7 33.20 25.17 -0.65
N ALA A 8 33.48 24.15 -1.47
CA ALA A 8 32.55 23.60 -2.44
C ALA A 8 31.38 22.90 -1.72
N SER A 9 30.22 23.56 -1.71
CA SER A 9 28.97 23.00 -1.22
C SER A 9 28.53 21.83 -2.11
N LYS A 10 28.63 20.60 -1.59
CA LYS A 10 28.09 19.39 -2.25
C LYS A 10 26.59 19.57 -2.46
N LYS A 11 26.16 19.87 -3.69
CA LYS A 11 24.73 19.91 -4.07
C LYS A 11 24.09 18.58 -3.65
N ARG A 12 23.11 18.62 -2.74
CA ARG A 12 22.29 17.46 -2.38
C ARG A 12 21.59 16.99 -3.65
N LYS A 13 21.90 15.77 -4.11
CA LYS A 13 21.16 15.10 -5.17
C LYS A 13 19.69 15.09 -4.79
N GLU A 14 18.84 15.68 -5.63
CA GLU A 14 17.39 15.61 -5.44
C GLU A 14 16.97 14.14 -5.40
N ARG A 15 16.18 13.79 -4.37
CA ARG A 15 15.67 12.41 -4.21
C ARG A 15 14.61 12.15 -5.27
N SER A 16 15.03 11.73 -6.46
CA SER A 16 14.09 11.31 -7.50
C SER A 16 13.31 10.08 -7.02
N ALA A 17 11.99 10.16 -7.13
CA ALA A 17 11.09 9.11 -6.77
C ALA A 17 11.19 7.92 -7.74
N ILE A 18 11.80 6.80 -7.34
CA ILE A 18 11.79 5.58 -8.16
C ILE A 18 10.44 4.87 -8.02
N THR A 19 9.71 4.72 -9.13
CA THR A 19 8.43 4.00 -9.24
C THR A 19 8.62 2.49 -9.13
N LEU A 20 7.53 1.74 -8.87
CA LEU A 20 7.59 0.27 -8.82
C LEU A 20 8.06 -0.32 -10.15
N GLU A 21 7.53 0.21 -11.25
CA GLU A 21 7.94 -0.14 -12.62
C GLU A 21 9.46 -0.02 -12.84
N LYS A 22 10.05 1.14 -12.51
CA LYS A 22 11.51 1.34 -12.62
C LYS A 22 12.32 0.38 -11.77
N LYS A 23 11.82 0.00 -10.58
CA LYS A 23 12.51 -0.98 -9.73
C LYS A 23 12.50 -2.37 -10.36
N VAL A 24 11.37 -2.79 -10.94
CA VAL A 24 11.25 -4.06 -11.66
C VAL A 24 12.11 -4.08 -12.91
N GLU A 25 12.17 -2.96 -13.65
CA GLU A 25 13.04 -2.81 -14.80
C GLU A 25 14.53 -3.00 -14.43
N ILE A 26 14.98 -2.37 -13.34
CA ILE A 26 16.34 -2.53 -12.80
C ILE A 26 16.63 -4.01 -12.46
N ILE A 27 15.66 -4.71 -11.84
CA ILE A 27 15.80 -6.13 -11.48
C ILE A 27 15.94 -6.98 -12.75
N LYS A 28 15.03 -6.83 -13.71
CA LYS A 28 15.06 -7.58 -14.99
C LYS A 28 16.36 -7.36 -15.73
N LYS A 29 16.82 -6.11 -15.82
CA LYS A 29 18.06 -5.75 -16.52
C LYS A 29 19.31 -6.36 -15.87
N ARG A 30 19.34 -6.46 -14.54
CA ARG A 30 20.42 -7.14 -13.80
C ARG A 30 20.37 -8.66 -14.01
N GLU A 31 19.19 -9.25 -14.14
CA GLU A 31 19.03 -10.68 -14.41
C GLU A 31 19.39 -11.04 -15.86
N GLU A 32 19.02 -10.20 -16.83
CA GLU A 32 19.41 -10.34 -18.24
C GLU A 32 20.92 -10.12 -18.45
N ASN A 33 21.53 -9.22 -17.66
CA ASN A 33 22.94 -8.84 -17.80
C ASN A 33 23.67 -8.94 -16.46
N THR A 34 23.99 -10.17 -16.06
CA THR A 34 24.68 -10.48 -14.78
C THR A 34 26.05 -9.80 -14.63
N LYS A 35 26.67 -9.40 -15.75
CA LYS A 35 27.96 -8.70 -15.79
C LYS A 35 27.89 -7.19 -15.45
N LEU A 36 26.72 -6.55 -15.52
CA LEU A 36 26.57 -5.11 -15.26
C LEU A 36 26.81 -4.77 -13.80
N SER A 37 27.81 -3.97 -13.45
CA SER A 37 28.04 -3.59 -12.06
C SER A 37 26.86 -2.83 -11.46
N HIS A 38 26.71 -2.89 -10.13
CA HIS A 38 25.75 -2.04 -9.42
C HIS A 38 26.02 -0.55 -9.68
N GLN A 39 27.29 -0.19 -9.97
CA GLN A 39 27.67 1.18 -10.33
C GLN A 39 27.18 1.56 -11.74
N ASP A 40 27.20 0.62 -12.69
CA ASP A 40 26.73 0.88 -14.06
C ASP A 40 25.23 1.08 -14.09
N LEU A 41 24.49 0.25 -13.35
CA LEU A 41 23.04 0.41 -13.14
C LEU A 41 22.72 1.74 -12.44
N ALA A 42 23.52 2.12 -11.43
CA ALA A 42 23.34 3.39 -10.73
C ALA A 42 23.50 4.58 -11.67
N ASN A 43 24.51 4.55 -12.54
CA ASN A 43 24.75 5.59 -13.54
C ASN A 43 23.62 5.64 -14.58
N GLN A 44 23.20 4.48 -15.10
CA GLN A 44 22.16 4.37 -16.12
C GLN A 44 20.79 4.87 -15.65
N TYR A 45 20.42 4.55 -14.41
CA TYR A 45 19.13 4.94 -13.84
C TYR A 45 19.18 6.27 -13.08
N HIS A 46 20.34 6.94 -13.05
CA HIS A 46 20.59 8.18 -12.29
C HIS A 46 20.22 8.07 -10.81
N VAL A 47 20.57 6.95 -10.18
CA VAL A 47 20.30 6.66 -8.77
C VAL A 47 21.62 6.37 -8.03
N ASP A 48 21.58 6.36 -6.70
CA ASP A 48 22.77 5.98 -5.93
C ASP A 48 22.98 4.46 -5.94
N ARG A 49 24.25 4.03 -5.91
CA ARG A 49 24.63 2.60 -5.83
C ARG A 49 23.94 1.87 -4.67
N SER A 50 23.80 2.53 -3.53
CA SER A 50 23.08 2.00 -2.37
C SER A 50 21.60 1.73 -2.68
N THR A 51 20.99 2.52 -3.54
CA THR A 51 19.60 2.34 -3.99
C THR A 51 19.48 1.11 -4.88
N ILE A 52 20.40 0.90 -5.82
CA ILE A 52 20.47 -0.34 -6.62
C ILE A 52 20.62 -1.56 -5.70
N SER A 53 21.55 -1.51 -4.74
CA SER A 53 21.75 -2.59 -3.78
C SER A 53 20.47 -2.91 -3.00
N ASN A 54 19.76 -1.90 -2.49
CA ASN A 54 18.50 -2.08 -1.78
C ASN A 54 17.40 -2.65 -2.69
N ILE A 55 17.31 -2.20 -3.94
CA ILE A 55 16.34 -2.71 -4.91
C ILE A 55 16.57 -4.19 -5.18
N LEU A 56 17.82 -4.58 -5.43
CA LEU A 56 18.19 -5.96 -5.72
C LEU A 56 18.05 -6.89 -4.50
N ARG A 57 18.29 -6.37 -3.28
CA ARG A 57 18.07 -7.13 -2.04
C ARG A 57 16.60 -7.49 -1.83
N ASP A 58 15.69 -6.57 -2.13
CA ASP A 58 14.25 -6.77 -1.95
C ASP A 58 13.56 -7.18 -3.27
N LYS A 59 14.29 -7.78 -4.22
CA LYS A 59 13.82 -8.05 -5.59
C LYS A 59 12.53 -8.85 -5.66
N ASP A 60 12.42 -9.92 -4.86
CA ASP A 60 11.26 -10.82 -4.90
C ASP A 60 10.00 -10.09 -4.44
N LYS A 61 10.14 -9.17 -3.49
CA LYS A 61 9.03 -8.34 -3.00
C LYS A 61 8.54 -7.39 -4.09
N TYR A 62 9.44 -6.79 -4.86
CA TYR A 62 9.06 -5.89 -5.96
C TYR A 62 8.40 -6.65 -7.11
N LEU A 63 8.90 -7.84 -7.45
CA LEU A 63 8.30 -8.70 -8.49
C LEU A 63 6.90 -9.18 -8.08
N GLN A 64 6.74 -9.64 -6.82
CA GLN A 64 5.43 -10.01 -6.29
C GLN A 64 4.47 -8.81 -6.33
N LEU A 65 4.86 -7.66 -5.78
CA LEU A 65 4.02 -6.45 -5.77
C LEU A 65 3.60 -6.02 -7.18
N TYR A 66 4.50 -6.14 -8.17
CA TYR A 66 4.19 -5.81 -9.55
C TYR A 66 3.15 -6.75 -10.17
N ASN A 67 3.19 -8.04 -9.83
CA ASN A 67 2.23 -9.02 -10.32
C ASN A 67 0.85 -8.91 -9.65
N THR A 68 0.80 -8.47 -8.38
CA THR A 68 -0.47 -8.38 -7.63
C THR A 68 -1.16 -7.02 -7.73
N THR A 69 -0.48 -5.97 -8.21
CA THR A 69 -1.02 -4.60 -8.23
C THR A 69 -1.40 -4.18 -9.65
N PRO A 70 -2.68 -3.87 -9.95
CA PRO A 70 -3.12 -3.40 -11.28
C PRO A 70 -2.62 -1.99 -11.65
N HIS A 71 -1.98 -1.26 -10.73
CA HIS A 71 -1.46 0.10 -10.92
C HIS A 71 0.05 0.22 -10.67
N ALA A 72 0.85 -0.36 -11.57
CA ALA A 72 2.32 -0.34 -11.52
C ALA A 72 2.97 1.07 -11.58
N GLN A 73 2.21 2.09 -11.99
CA GLN A 73 2.69 3.46 -12.17
C GLN A 73 2.75 4.28 -10.87
N GLN A 74 2.15 3.80 -9.77
CA GLN A 74 2.19 4.50 -8.49
C GLN A 74 3.45 4.17 -7.68
N ARG A 75 3.86 5.14 -6.84
CA ARG A 75 4.99 5.01 -5.92
C ARG A 75 4.66 3.95 -4.86
N VAL A 76 5.14 2.72 -5.03
CA VAL A 76 5.01 1.67 -4.01
C VAL A 76 6.26 1.67 -3.11
N ARG A 77 6.08 2.14 -1.87
CA ARG A 77 7.06 1.94 -0.81
C ARG A 77 6.83 0.54 -0.26
N VAL A 78 7.86 -0.32 -0.29
CA VAL A 78 7.90 -1.57 0.50
C VAL A 78 8.12 -1.16 1.95
N GLN A 79 7.18 -0.41 2.50
CA GLN A 79 7.06 -0.25 3.92
C GLN A 79 5.91 -1.17 4.26
N LYS A 80 6.25 -2.37 4.75
CA LYS A 80 5.29 -3.11 5.56
C LYS A 80 4.84 -2.11 6.62
N GLY A 81 3.62 -1.59 6.49
CA GLY A 81 3.04 -0.77 7.55
C GLY A 81 3.14 -1.57 8.84
N GLN A 82 3.21 -0.88 9.98
CA GLN A 82 3.28 -1.54 11.29
C GLN A 82 2.14 -2.57 11.49
N PHE A 83 1.08 -2.45 10.70
CA PHE A 83 -0.12 -3.28 10.72
C PHE A 83 -0.36 -4.04 9.39
N HIS A 84 0.68 -4.31 8.57
CA HIS A 84 0.50 -4.96 7.26
C HIS A 84 -0.17 -6.34 7.35
N ILE A 85 0.10 -7.08 8.42
CA ILE A 85 -0.52 -8.38 8.67
C ILE A 85 -2.04 -8.26 8.85
N ILE A 86 -2.50 -7.14 9.44
CA ILE A 86 -3.91 -6.83 9.60
C ILE A 86 -4.51 -6.45 8.24
N ASP A 87 -3.82 -5.59 7.48
CA ASP A 87 -4.22 -5.22 6.12
C ASP A 87 -4.46 -6.47 5.24
N GLU A 88 -3.52 -7.41 5.22
CA GLU A 88 -3.64 -8.64 4.42
C GLU A 88 -4.78 -9.54 4.88
N ALA A 89 -4.95 -9.71 6.19
CA ALA A 89 -6.02 -10.53 6.74
C ALA A 89 -7.41 -9.93 6.46
N VAL A 90 -7.56 -8.61 6.61
CA VAL A 90 -8.81 -7.91 6.29
C VAL A 90 -9.11 -7.98 4.79
N TYR A 91 -8.08 -7.87 3.94
CA TYR A 91 -8.28 -7.99 2.50
C TYR A 91 -8.78 -9.37 2.08
N LYS A 92 -8.26 -10.45 2.68
CA LYS A 92 -8.77 -11.81 2.45
C LYS A 92 -10.24 -11.94 2.83
N LEU A 93 -10.63 -11.45 4.01
CA LEU A 93 -12.03 -11.42 4.44
C LEU A 93 -12.90 -10.59 3.48
N PHE A 94 -12.39 -9.47 2.97
CA PHE A 94 -13.11 -8.66 1.99
C PHE A 94 -13.38 -9.42 0.70
N LEU A 95 -12.40 -10.21 0.20
CA LEU A 95 -12.60 -11.06 -0.98
C LEU A 95 -13.64 -12.15 -0.74
N GLU A 96 -13.67 -12.73 0.47
CA GLU A 96 -14.71 -13.71 0.87
C GLU A 96 -16.10 -13.09 0.92
N PHE A 97 -16.25 -11.87 1.45
CA PHE A 97 -17.53 -11.17 1.41
C PHE A 97 -17.97 -10.83 -0.01
N ARG A 98 -17.01 -10.45 -0.86
CA ARG A 98 -17.29 -10.16 -2.26
C ARG A 98 -17.74 -11.41 -3.02
N SER A 99 -17.14 -12.58 -2.76
CA SER A 99 -17.58 -13.83 -3.39
C SER A 99 -18.98 -14.26 -2.94
N GLN A 100 -19.40 -13.85 -1.75
CA GLN A 100 -20.74 -14.07 -1.21
C GLN A 100 -21.75 -12.97 -1.58
N ASN A 101 -21.36 -11.98 -2.38
CA ASN A 101 -22.16 -10.79 -2.71
C ASN A 101 -22.68 -10.03 -1.48
N VAL A 102 -21.96 -10.08 -0.36
CA VAL A 102 -22.30 -9.36 0.87
C VAL A 102 -21.78 -7.92 0.76
N PRO A 103 -22.64 -6.89 0.90
CA PRO A 103 -22.18 -5.52 0.96
C PRO A 103 -21.29 -5.30 2.19
N VAL A 104 -20.10 -4.78 1.98
CA VAL A 104 -19.13 -4.54 3.07
C VAL A 104 -19.07 -3.05 3.34
N SER A 105 -19.64 -2.61 4.46
CA SER A 105 -19.51 -1.22 4.91
C SER A 105 -18.14 -0.93 5.54
N GLN A 106 -17.80 0.36 5.67
CA GLN A 106 -16.56 0.76 6.34
C GLN A 106 -16.51 0.30 7.80
N ASP A 107 -17.65 0.27 8.48
CA ASP A 107 -17.70 -0.15 9.88
C ASP A 107 -17.47 -1.66 10.02
N ILE A 108 -17.97 -2.47 9.07
CA ILE A 108 -17.65 -3.90 9.03
C ILE A 108 -16.13 -4.10 8.86
N LEU A 109 -15.48 -3.34 7.97
CA LEU A 109 -14.03 -3.41 7.79
C LEU A 109 -13.29 -3.08 9.09
N LYS A 110 -13.69 -2.01 9.80
CA LYS A 110 -13.08 -1.62 11.07
C LYS A 110 -13.26 -2.70 12.15
N THR A 111 -14.48 -3.22 12.31
CA THR A 111 -14.77 -4.27 13.29
C THR A 111 -13.95 -5.52 13.03
N LYS A 112 -13.86 -5.96 11.76
CA LYS A 112 -13.02 -7.11 11.39
C LYS A 112 -11.54 -6.85 11.62
N ALA A 113 -11.05 -5.64 11.31
CA ALA A 113 -9.66 -5.27 11.53
C ALA A 113 -9.28 -5.27 13.02
N LEU A 114 -10.14 -4.74 13.89
CA LEU A 114 -9.95 -4.78 15.34
C LEU A 114 -9.99 -6.21 15.87
N SER A 115 -10.92 -7.04 15.41
CA SER A 115 -10.98 -8.45 15.81
C SER A 115 -9.72 -9.23 15.42
N ILE A 116 -9.18 -8.98 14.22
CA ILE A 116 -7.90 -9.56 13.78
C ILE A 116 -6.75 -9.06 14.64
N TYR A 117 -6.72 -7.76 14.96
CA TYR A 117 -5.70 -7.18 15.84
C TYR A 117 -5.64 -7.88 17.20
N GLU A 118 -6.78 -8.01 17.88
CA GLU A 118 -6.86 -8.69 19.18
C GLU A 118 -6.43 -10.16 19.07
N ARG A 119 -6.92 -10.89 18.05
CA ARG A 119 -6.53 -12.28 17.84
C ARG A 119 -5.02 -12.46 17.59
N LEU A 120 -4.39 -11.54 16.89
CA LEU A 120 -2.94 -11.58 16.65
C LEU A 120 -2.17 -11.27 17.94
N LYS A 121 -2.66 -10.32 18.74
CA LYS A 121 -2.10 -9.99 20.06
C LYS A 121 -2.18 -11.19 21.01
N ASP A 122 -3.33 -11.86 21.08
CA ASP A 122 -3.52 -13.09 21.86
C ASP A 122 -2.62 -14.24 21.34
N GLY A 123 -2.35 -14.26 20.04
CA GLY A 123 -1.42 -15.19 19.39
C GLY A 123 0.07 -14.85 19.57
N GLY A 124 0.42 -13.84 20.38
CA GLY A 124 1.81 -13.47 20.66
C GLY A 124 2.47 -12.58 19.62
N VAL A 125 1.71 -11.97 18.70
CA VAL A 125 2.25 -10.99 17.75
C VAL A 125 2.35 -9.63 18.43
N GLU A 126 3.58 -9.12 18.55
CA GLU A 126 3.82 -7.79 19.10
C GLU A 126 3.63 -6.71 18.03
N PHE A 127 2.90 -5.66 18.40
CA PHE A 127 2.72 -4.47 17.59
C PHE A 127 3.39 -3.27 18.26
N PRO A 128 3.99 -2.36 17.48
CA PRO A 128 4.69 -1.19 18.03
C PRO A 128 3.73 -0.13 18.63
N SER A 129 2.43 -0.23 18.34
CA SER A 129 1.40 0.65 18.91
C SER A 129 0.01 -0.01 18.83
N THR A 130 -0.96 0.56 19.55
CA THR A 130 -2.36 0.15 19.48
C THR A 130 -2.95 0.44 18.11
N PHE A 131 -3.64 -0.55 17.54
CA PHE A 131 -4.35 -0.40 16.29
C PHE A 131 -5.79 0.09 16.53
N ASN A 132 -6.13 1.25 15.97
CA ASN A 132 -7.44 1.90 16.24
C ASN A 132 -8.43 1.82 15.07
N ALA A 133 -8.10 1.13 13.97
CA ALA A 133 -8.94 1.05 12.76
C ALA A 133 -9.55 2.41 12.33
N SER A 134 -8.73 3.47 12.34
CA SER A 134 -9.21 4.84 12.10
C SER A 134 -9.80 5.03 10.69
N ASN A 135 -10.60 6.08 10.49
CA ASN A 135 -11.07 6.45 9.15
C ASN A 135 -9.91 6.64 8.15
N GLY A 136 -8.79 7.20 8.61
CA GLY A 136 -7.58 7.33 7.79
C GLY A 136 -6.97 5.99 7.41
N TRP A 137 -7.01 4.99 8.31
CA TRP A 137 -6.61 3.63 7.98
C TRP A 137 -7.53 2.99 6.94
N VAL A 138 -8.85 3.10 7.08
CA VAL A 138 -9.83 2.56 6.10
C VAL A 138 -9.61 3.18 4.72
N PHE A 139 -9.50 4.50 4.64
CA PHE A 139 -9.20 5.19 3.39
C PHE A 139 -7.89 4.70 2.78
N GLY A 140 -6.82 4.62 3.58
CA GLY A 140 -5.55 4.09 3.12
C GLY A 140 -5.64 2.63 2.66
N PHE A 141 -6.40 1.78 3.36
CA PHE A 141 -6.65 0.38 3.01
C PHE A 141 -7.35 0.29 1.65
N GLN A 142 -8.42 1.05 1.45
CA GLN A 142 -9.13 1.13 0.18
C GLN A 142 -8.20 1.52 -0.97
N GLN A 143 -7.37 2.55 -0.78
CA GLN A 143 -6.39 2.99 -1.77
C GLN A 143 -5.32 1.91 -2.05
N ARG A 144 -4.83 1.21 -1.01
CA ARG A 144 -3.82 0.16 -1.14
C ARG A 144 -4.33 -1.05 -1.95
N PHE A 145 -5.60 -1.40 -1.78
CA PHE A 145 -6.19 -2.59 -2.40
C PHE A 145 -7.12 -2.28 -3.58
N GLY A 146 -7.19 -1.02 -4.04
CA GLY A 146 -8.01 -0.62 -5.18
C GLY A 146 -9.52 -0.77 -4.95
N ILE A 147 -9.98 -0.63 -3.70
CA ILE A 147 -11.40 -0.78 -3.33
C ILE A 147 -12.09 0.57 -3.44
N SER A 148 -13.00 0.75 -4.39
CA SER A 148 -13.78 1.99 -4.51
C SER A 148 -14.88 2.08 -3.45
N SER A 149 -15.11 3.28 -2.91
CA SER A 149 -16.18 3.57 -1.94
C SER A 149 -17.59 3.18 -2.43
N LYS A 150 -17.84 3.24 -3.75
CA LYS A 150 -19.11 2.82 -4.38
C LYS A 150 -19.42 1.33 -4.18
N THR A 151 -18.39 0.50 -4.02
CA THR A 151 -18.52 -0.96 -3.81
C THR A 151 -18.92 -1.32 -2.37
N ILE A 152 -18.78 -0.37 -1.44
CA ILE A 152 -18.92 -0.56 0.00
C ILE A 152 -20.30 -0.09 0.48
N SER A 153 -20.92 0.83 -0.24
CA SER A 153 -22.27 1.31 0.03
C SER A 153 -23.30 0.36 -0.60
N GLY A 154 -23.62 -0.72 0.10
CA GLY A 154 -24.85 -1.48 -0.18
C GLY A 154 -26.05 -0.55 -0.04
N GLU A 155 -26.86 -0.51 -1.09
CA GLU A 155 -28.05 0.32 -1.25
C GLU A 155 -29.00 0.13 -0.05
N SER A 156 -29.29 1.22 0.67
CA SER A 156 -30.50 1.34 1.49
C SER A 156 -31.41 2.34 0.80
N GLU A 157 -32.03 1.92 -0.30
CA GLU A 157 -33.16 2.61 -0.90
C GLU A 157 -34.34 1.64 -0.95
N SER A 158 -34.90 1.33 0.23
CA SER A 158 -36.26 0.81 0.36
C SER A 158 -37.08 1.89 1.02
N ALA A 159 -37.53 2.85 0.22
CA ALA A 159 -38.51 3.84 0.62
C ALA A 159 -39.57 3.97 -0.47
N ASP A 160 -40.51 3.02 -0.52
CA ASP A 160 -41.82 3.31 -1.08
C ASP A 160 -42.81 3.52 0.07
N LYS A 161 -43.03 4.80 0.36
CA LYS A 161 -44.16 5.31 1.12
C LYS A 161 -45.34 5.43 0.15
N ALA A 162 -46.38 4.63 0.34
CA ALA A 162 -47.72 4.94 -0.14
C ALA A 162 -48.68 4.59 1.01
N ALA A 163 -49.06 5.58 1.81
CA ALA A 163 -50.21 6.45 1.61
C ALA A 163 -51.28 6.05 2.64
N VAL A 164 -51.49 6.99 3.57
CA VAL A 164 -52.42 6.93 4.69
C VAL A 164 -53.84 7.01 4.15
N GLU A 165 -54.69 6.03 4.48
CA GLU A 165 -56.14 6.19 4.45
C GLU A 165 -56.74 5.32 5.57
N SER A 166 -57.14 5.97 6.67
CA SER A 166 -58.23 5.48 7.52
C SER A 166 -58.63 6.57 8.48
N GLY A 167 -59.74 7.24 8.17
CA GLY A 167 -60.34 8.26 9.01
C GLY A 167 -60.91 7.72 10.32
N ARG A 168 -61.17 8.66 11.24
CA ARG A 168 -62.32 8.56 12.14
C ARG A 168 -62.64 9.90 12.80
N ARG A 169 -63.84 10.38 12.46
CA ARG A 169 -64.81 11.21 13.21
C ARG A 169 -64.38 12.57 13.76
#